data_AF-A0A914KYJ4-F1
#
_entry.id   AF-A0A914KYJ4-F1
#
_cell.length_a   1.000
_cell.length_b   1.000
_cell.length_c   1.000
_cell.angle_alpha   90.00
_cell.angle_beta   90.00
_cell.angle_gamma   90.00
#
_symmetry.space_group_name_H-M   'P 1'
#
loop_
_entity.id
_entity.type
_entity.pdbx_description
1 polymer ?
#
loop_
_entity_poly.entity_id
_entity_poly.type
_entity_poly.pdbx_seq_one_letter_code
_entity_poly.pdbx_strand_id
1 'polypeptide(L)'
;MLNAKNSQQLIPTKNLQNLGSDIFKGETTTISTIAVRAEPHSTLVVALLKSINYVDFRIDEMQPGLLEIGKNPQDNTQLLLIHTDLFQRLLEKHQQVDDLLARAEQIASEQTEVSDVIVYEAMANGLATAWRGLSRQLEMRGYILSDTKRLYELALKQEELAKLLNSRLQSTKNNVKIDSHETLIDGKSAYYMLTLCSYTS
;
A
#
# COMPACT_ATOMS: atom_id res chain seq x y z
N MET A 1 74.22 -8.43 -21.80
CA MET A 1 73.93 -9.72 -21.15
C MET A 1 73.43 -9.45 -19.73
N LEU A 2 72.39 -10.17 -19.33
CA LEU A 2 71.65 -10.09 -18.06
C LEU A 2 72.53 -10.11 -16.81
N ASN A 3 72.14 -9.43 -15.72
CA ASN A 3 71.54 -10.11 -14.58
C ASN A 3 70.91 -9.14 -13.56
N ALA A 4 69.72 -9.53 -13.08
CA ALA A 4 68.91 -8.84 -12.10
C ALA A 4 69.28 -9.30 -10.68
N LYS A 5 69.21 -8.39 -9.69
CA LYS A 5 68.80 -8.74 -8.31
C LYS A 5 67.93 -7.64 -7.72
N ASN A 6 66.65 -7.95 -7.78
CA ASN A 6 65.51 -7.28 -7.19
C ASN A 6 65.52 -7.53 -5.67
N SER A 7 65.51 -6.48 -4.86
CA SER A 7 65.35 -6.57 -3.40
C SER A 7 64.08 -5.84 -3.00
N GLN A 8 62.94 -6.49 -3.18
CA GLN A 8 61.69 -6.06 -2.57
C GLN A 8 61.68 -6.55 -1.13
N GLN A 9 61.79 -5.62 -0.18
CA GLN A 9 61.41 -5.88 1.21
C GLN A 9 59.91 -6.12 1.24
N LEU A 10 59.52 -7.32 1.66
CA LEU A 10 58.13 -7.71 1.93
C LEU A 10 57.56 -6.81 3.03
N ILE A 11 56.62 -5.96 2.65
CA ILE A 11 55.74 -5.28 3.60
C ILE A 11 54.85 -6.36 4.22
N PRO A 12 54.72 -6.47 5.56
CA PRO A 12 53.82 -7.43 6.17
C PRO A 12 52.38 -7.12 5.73
N THR A 13 51.76 -8.06 5.02
CA THR A 13 50.33 -8.06 4.72
C THR A 13 49.55 -8.19 6.02
N LYS A 14 49.32 -7.05 6.70
CA LYS A 14 48.31 -6.98 7.75
C LYS A 14 46.98 -7.42 7.13
N ASN A 15 46.40 -8.48 7.70
CA ASN A 15 45.16 -9.12 7.29
C ASN A 15 44.06 -8.10 6.95
N LEU A 16 43.79 -7.95 5.65
CA LEU A 16 42.68 -7.17 5.09
C LEU A 16 41.29 -7.80 5.32
N GLN A 17 41.20 -8.87 6.11
CA GLN A 17 39.94 -9.60 6.33
C GLN A 17 39.26 -9.27 7.67
N ASN A 18 39.83 -8.38 8.50
CA ASN A 18 39.25 -8.00 9.80
C ASN A 18 38.90 -6.51 9.93
N LEU A 19 38.89 -5.76 8.82
CA LEU A 19 38.51 -4.34 8.80
C LEU A 19 37.02 -4.12 8.46
N GLY A 20 36.24 -5.19 8.31
CA GLY A 20 34.83 -5.14 7.88
C GLY A 20 33.81 -5.27 9.01
N SER A 21 34.18 -5.77 10.18
CA SER A 21 33.23 -6.13 11.24
C SER A 21 33.08 -5.07 12.34
N ASP A 22 34.12 -4.28 12.64
CA ASP A 22 34.09 -3.30 13.74
C ASP A 22 33.72 -1.87 13.30
N ILE A 23 33.72 -1.55 12.00
CA ILE A 23 33.35 -0.21 11.49
C ILE A 23 31.81 0.00 11.47
N PHE A 24 31.03 -1.07 11.56
CA PHE A 24 29.56 -1.01 11.50
C PHE A 24 28.86 -1.25 12.84
N LYS A 25 29.58 -1.32 13.95
CA LYS A 25 28.96 -1.38 15.29
C LYS A 25 28.63 0.02 15.79
N GLY A 26 27.93 0.80 14.97
CA GLY A 26 27.36 2.08 15.37
C GLY A 26 26.08 1.84 16.15
N GLU A 27 26.03 2.27 17.41
CA GLU A 27 24.78 2.30 18.17
C GLU A 27 23.80 3.24 17.47
N THR A 28 22.59 2.75 17.19
CA THR A 28 21.51 3.59 16.68
C THR A 28 20.72 4.13 17.86
N THR A 29 20.64 5.45 17.95
CA THR A 29 19.89 6.16 18.99
C THR A 29 18.68 6.85 18.37
N THR A 30 17.55 6.84 19.08
CA THR A 30 16.40 7.66 18.69
C THR A 30 16.65 9.08 19.19
N ILE A 31 16.72 10.03 18.27
CA ILE A 31 17.04 11.43 18.60
C ILE A 31 15.82 12.35 18.53
N SER A 32 14.73 11.90 17.89
CA SER A 32 13.46 12.62 17.88
C SER A 32 12.28 11.69 17.60
N THR A 33 11.08 12.13 17.95
CA THR A 33 9.84 11.40 17.70
C THR A 33 8.76 12.38 17.26
N ILE A 34 8.10 12.06 16.15
CA ILE A 34 6.93 12.76 15.63
C ILE A 34 5.72 11.88 15.89
N ALA A 35 4.79 12.37 16.70
CA ALA A 35 3.52 11.69 16.96
C ALA A 35 2.37 12.48 16.34
N VAL A 36 1.67 11.85 15.40
CA VAL A 36 0.45 12.35 14.77
C VAL A 36 -0.73 11.55 15.33
N ARG A 37 -1.81 12.25 15.69
CA ARG A 37 -3.03 11.62 16.19
C ARG A 37 -4.23 12.17 15.44
N ALA A 38 -5.20 11.29 15.17
CA ALA A 38 -6.49 11.63 14.59
C ALA A 38 -7.62 10.93 15.37
N GLU A 39 -8.75 11.61 15.49
CA GLU A 39 -9.89 11.14 16.28
C GLU A 39 -10.69 10.02 15.55
N PRO A 40 -11.27 9.05 16.27
CA PRO A 40 -11.30 8.94 17.72
C PRO A 40 -10.15 8.14 18.34
N HIS A 41 -9.39 7.31 17.60
CA HIS A 41 -8.31 6.48 18.18
C HIS A 41 -7.21 6.09 17.16
N SER A 42 -6.80 7.01 16.30
CA SER A 42 -5.76 6.73 15.30
C SER A 42 -4.47 7.46 15.60
N THR A 43 -3.34 6.77 15.44
CA THR A 43 -2.01 7.23 15.81
C THR A 43 -1.00 6.85 14.73
N LEU A 44 -0.03 7.73 14.53
CA LEU A 44 1.17 7.47 13.74
C LEU A 44 2.35 8.06 14.48
N VAL A 45 3.28 7.20 14.90
CA VAL A 45 4.50 7.57 15.59
C VAL A 45 5.68 7.25 14.68
N VAL A 46 6.47 8.28 14.39
CA VAL A 46 7.66 8.20 13.56
C VAL A 46 8.86 8.55 14.42
N ALA A 47 9.84 7.66 14.49
CA ALA A 47 11.12 7.88 15.16
C ALA A 47 12.16 8.38 14.16
N LEU A 48 12.90 9.41 14.54
CA LEU A 48 14.13 9.83 13.87
C LEU A 48 15.31 9.13 14.54
N LEU A 49 15.97 8.27 13.78
CA LEU A 49 17.08 7.45 14.21
C LEU A 49 18.38 8.07 13.71
N LYS A 50 19.38 8.13 14.60
CA LYS A 50 20.74 8.55 14.27
C LYS A 50 21.71 7.42 14.63
N SER A 51 22.59 7.11 13.69
CA SER A 51 23.84 6.39 13.96
C SER A 51 25.02 7.29 13.62
N ILE A 52 26.24 6.74 13.67
CA ILE A 52 27.49 7.49 13.47
C ILE A 52 27.51 8.14 12.08
N ASN A 53 27.06 7.41 11.04
CA ASN A 53 27.18 7.83 9.64
C ASN A 53 25.84 7.95 8.90
N TYR A 54 24.70 7.78 9.57
CA TYR A 54 23.40 7.87 8.90
C TYR A 54 22.30 8.39 9.82
N VAL A 55 21.29 8.97 9.19
CA VAL A 55 20.04 9.40 9.81
C VAL A 55 18.88 8.77 9.02
N ASP A 56 17.87 8.27 9.72
CA ASP A 56 16.72 7.59 9.10
C ASP A 56 15.41 7.87 9.85
N PHE A 57 14.28 7.76 9.14
CA PHE A 57 12.94 7.85 9.70
C PHE A 57 12.28 6.48 9.68
N ARG A 58 11.76 6.04 10.82
CA ARG A 58 11.06 4.77 10.96
C ARG A 58 9.68 4.96 11.55
N ILE A 59 8.69 4.26 11.01
CA ILE A 59 7.38 4.11 11.66
C ILE A 59 7.58 3.21 12.88
N ASP A 60 7.46 3.78 14.07
CA ASP A 60 7.63 3.06 15.34
C ASP A 60 6.31 2.47 15.82
N GLU A 61 5.22 3.21 15.64
CA GLU A 61 3.86 2.76 15.95
C GLU A 61 2.89 3.31 14.90
N MET A 62 1.89 2.53 14.50
CA MET A 62 0.78 3.03 13.69
C MET A 62 -0.50 2.28 14.07
N GLN A 63 -1.56 3.03 14.35
CA GLN A 63 -2.89 2.50 14.55
C GLN A 63 -3.89 3.30 13.71
N PRO A 64 -4.68 2.66 12.82
CA PRO A 64 -4.68 1.24 12.44
C PRO A 64 -3.35 0.76 11.85
N GLY A 65 -3.09 -0.55 11.90
CA GLY A 65 -1.79 -1.10 11.53
C GLY A 65 -1.38 -0.77 10.09
N LEU A 66 -0.06 -0.62 9.85
CA LEU A 66 0.46 -0.25 8.52
C LEU A 66 0.00 -1.22 7.43
N LEU A 67 -0.07 -2.52 7.74
CA LEU A 67 -0.47 -3.58 6.81
C LEU A 67 -1.97 -3.94 6.89
N GLU A 68 -2.75 -3.18 7.64
CA GLU A 68 -4.19 -3.42 7.79
C GLU A 68 -4.96 -2.91 6.57
N ILE A 69 -5.74 -3.79 5.94
CA ILE A 69 -6.46 -3.55 4.68
C ILE A 69 -7.98 -3.48 4.88
N GLY A 70 -8.50 -4.11 5.94
CA GLY A 70 -9.94 -4.19 6.26
C GLY A 70 -10.59 -5.48 5.76
N LYS A 71 -11.49 -6.06 6.57
CA LYS A 71 -12.11 -7.37 6.31
C LYS A 71 -13.36 -7.30 5.43
N ASN A 72 -13.93 -6.10 5.30
CA ASN A 72 -15.13 -5.83 4.52
C ASN A 72 -15.02 -4.44 3.86
N PRO A 73 -15.93 -4.09 2.91
CA PRO A 73 -15.89 -2.82 2.20
C PRO A 73 -15.96 -1.58 3.11
N GLN A 74 -16.74 -1.66 4.19
CA GLN A 74 -16.93 -0.58 5.15
C GLN A 74 -15.66 -0.35 5.96
N ASP A 75 -15.05 -1.42 6.49
CA ASP A 75 -13.79 -1.39 7.22
C ASP A 75 -12.69 -0.77 6.35
N ASN A 76 -12.53 -1.23 5.11
CA ASN A 76 -11.51 -0.71 4.20
C ASN A 76 -11.72 0.79 3.89
N THR A 77 -12.97 1.22 3.71
CA THR A 77 -13.30 2.63 3.51
C THR A 77 -12.92 3.47 4.72
N GLN A 78 -13.18 2.98 5.94
CA GLN A 78 -12.77 3.66 7.18
C GLN A 78 -11.24 3.72 7.30
N LEU A 79 -10.54 2.62 7.01
CA LEU A 79 -9.07 2.58 7.03
C LEU A 79 -8.46 3.58 6.04
N LEU A 80 -9.04 3.71 4.85
CA LEU A 80 -8.61 4.69 3.85
C LEU A 80 -8.80 6.12 4.35
N LEU A 81 -9.96 6.44 4.93
CA LEU A 81 -10.24 7.78 5.47
C LEU A 81 -9.27 8.15 6.59
N ILE A 82 -9.07 7.25 7.56
CA ILE A 82 -8.13 7.44 8.66
C ILE A 82 -6.71 7.62 8.14
N HIS A 83 -6.32 6.80 7.16
CA HIS A 83 -5.00 6.89 6.55
C HIS A 83 -4.75 8.25 5.88
N THR A 84 -5.70 8.72 5.08
CA THR A 84 -5.61 10.01 4.39
C THR A 84 -5.51 11.15 5.40
N ASP A 85 -6.28 11.12 6.48
CA ASP A 85 -6.21 12.13 7.54
C ASP A 85 -4.86 12.11 8.28
N LEU A 86 -4.37 10.92 8.70
CA LEU A 86 -3.06 10.78 9.33
C LEU A 86 -1.92 11.25 8.41
N PHE A 87 -1.99 10.89 7.13
CA PHE A 87 -0.96 11.28 6.16
C PHE A 87 -0.98 12.79 5.90
N GLN A 88 -2.15 13.39 5.76
CA GLN A 88 -2.28 14.84 5.61
C GLN A 88 -1.71 15.59 6.82
N ARG A 89 -2.05 15.15 8.03
CA ARG A 89 -1.50 15.75 9.27
C ARG A 89 0.01 15.58 9.40
N LEU A 90 0.58 14.48 8.89
CA LEU A 90 2.03 14.32 8.79
C LEU A 90 2.62 15.32 7.79
N LEU A 91 1.98 15.52 6.64
CA LEU A 91 2.41 16.50 5.64
C LEU A 91 2.29 17.94 6.13
N GLU A 92 1.35 18.27 7.02
CA GLU A 92 1.32 19.58 7.70
C GLU A 92 2.56 19.83 8.57
N LYS A 93 3.25 18.75 9.01
CA LYS A 93 4.55 18.84 9.68
C LYS A 93 5.73 18.90 8.72
N HIS A 94 5.51 18.74 7.41
CA HIS A 94 6.57 18.78 6.38
C HIS A 94 7.36 20.09 6.45
N GLN A 95 6.70 21.24 6.63
CA GLN A 95 7.39 22.53 6.76
C GLN A 95 8.37 22.53 7.94
N GLN A 96 8.02 21.89 9.06
CA GLN A 96 8.92 21.80 10.23
C GLN A 96 10.11 20.88 9.96
N VAL A 97 9.90 19.84 9.15
CA VAL A 97 10.97 18.94 8.69
C VAL A 97 11.90 19.66 7.70
N ASP A 98 11.34 20.47 6.79
CA ASP A 98 12.09 21.26 5.81
C ASP A 98 12.91 22.35 6.50
N ASP A 99 12.33 23.05 7.49
CA ASP A 99 13.05 24.03 8.30
C ASP A 99 14.21 23.36 9.07
N LEU A 100 14.03 22.11 9.53
CA LEU A 100 15.05 21.34 10.23
C LEU A 100 16.15 20.85 9.27
N LEU A 101 15.78 20.46 8.05
CA LEU A 101 16.69 20.13 6.94
C LEU A 101 17.53 21.35 6.54
N ALA A 102 16.90 22.51 6.34
CA ALA A 102 17.60 23.75 5.98
C ALA A 102 18.59 24.19 7.06
N ARG A 103 18.24 24.02 8.35
CA ARG A 103 19.18 24.25 9.46
C ARG A 103 20.34 23.25 9.44
N ALA A 104 20.09 21.99 9.13
CA ALA A 104 21.14 20.98 9.01
C ALA A 104 22.11 21.31 7.85
N GLU A 105 21.59 21.76 6.71
CA GLU A 105 22.38 22.23 5.57
C GLU A 105 23.21 23.48 5.92
N GLN A 106 22.62 24.44 6.65
CA GLN A 106 23.35 25.62 7.11
C GLN A 106 24.51 25.24 8.03
N ILE A 107 24.28 24.35 9.00
CA ILE A 107 25.33 23.84 9.89
C ILE A 107 26.43 23.15 9.09
N ALA A 108 26.09 22.39 8.04
CA ALA A 108 27.09 21.78 7.16
C ALA A 108 27.96 22.83 6.45
N SER A 109 27.34 23.93 6.01
CA SER A 109 28.02 25.02 5.30
C SER A 109 28.94 25.90 6.18
N GLU A 110 28.68 25.93 7.48
CA GLU A 110 29.46 26.71 8.45
C GLU A 110 30.73 25.97 8.92
N GLN A 111 30.87 24.67 8.60
CA GLN A 111 32.05 23.90 8.99
C GLN A 111 33.27 24.24 8.15
N THR A 112 34.42 24.37 8.83
CA THR A 112 35.69 24.75 8.21
C THR A 112 36.58 23.53 7.90
N GLU A 113 36.37 22.41 8.59
CA GLU A 113 37.12 21.17 8.35
C GLU A 113 36.47 20.33 7.24
N VAL A 114 37.28 19.93 6.26
CA VAL A 114 36.82 19.17 5.08
C VAL A 114 36.16 17.84 5.48
N SER A 115 36.65 17.18 6.52
CA SER A 115 36.04 15.93 7.03
C SER A 115 34.62 16.16 7.55
N ASP A 116 34.42 17.26 8.27
CA ASP A 116 33.13 17.56 8.90
C ASP A 116 32.11 17.99 7.85
N VAL A 117 32.50 18.83 6.88
CA VAL A 117 31.65 19.23 5.76
C VAL A 117 31.05 18.02 5.05
N ILE A 118 31.88 17.02 4.71
CA ILE A 118 31.43 15.79 4.02
C ILE A 118 30.42 15.01 4.88
N VAL A 119 30.66 14.88 6.18
CA VAL A 119 29.79 14.14 7.10
C VAL A 119 28.45 14.85 7.29
N TYR A 120 28.45 16.18 7.49
CA TYR A 120 27.21 16.95 7.66
C TYR A 120 26.39 17.02 6.37
N GLU A 121 27.03 17.17 5.20
CA GLU A 121 26.35 17.11 3.91
C GLU A 121 25.71 15.73 3.67
N ALA A 122 26.45 14.64 3.95
CA ALA A 122 25.93 13.29 3.84
C ALA A 122 24.75 13.04 4.79
N MET A 123 24.80 13.57 6.02
CA MET A 123 23.70 13.47 6.98
C MET A 123 22.46 14.25 6.55
N ALA A 124 22.62 15.47 6.02
CA ALA A 124 21.49 16.27 5.51
C ALA A 124 20.82 15.57 4.32
N ASN A 125 21.61 15.08 3.36
CA ASN A 125 21.11 14.27 2.24
C ASN A 125 20.43 12.97 2.69
N GLY A 126 20.98 12.33 3.72
CA GLY A 126 20.40 11.15 4.35
C GLY A 126 19.02 11.43 4.94
N LEU A 127 18.89 12.52 5.71
CA LEU A 127 17.64 12.95 6.31
C LEU A 127 16.56 13.25 5.25
N ALA A 128 16.91 13.98 4.18
CA ALA A 128 15.98 14.29 3.10
C ALA A 128 15.52 13.02 2.37
N THR A 129 16.43 12.08 2.15
CA THR A 129 16.13 10.80 1.50
C THR A 129 15.27 9.90 2.37
N ALA A 130 15.55 9.85 3.67
CA ALA A 130 14.74 9.12 4.65
C ALA A 130 13.31 9.66 4.72
N TRP A 131 13.13 10.99 4.76
CA TRP A 131 11.81 11.62 4.77
C TRP A 131 11.01 11.32 3.49
N ARG A 132 11.66 11.42 2.32
CA ARG A 132 11.04 11.03 1.03
C ARG A 132 10.67 9.55 1.02
N GLY A 133 11.52 8.69 1.57
CA GLY A 133 11.28 7.25 1.70
C GLY A 133 10.04 6.95 2.54
N LEU A 134 9.95 7.55 3.74
CA LEU A 134 8.78 7.44 4.62
C LEU A 134 7.49 7.92 3.94
N SER A 135 7.53 9.12 3.34
CA SER A 135 6.38 9.69 2.65
C SER A 135 5.89 8.77 1.54
N ARG A 136 6.82 8.19 0.77
CA ARG A 136 6.49 7.21 -0.28
C ARG A 136 5.87 5.93 0.29
N GLN A 137 6.35 5.42 1.43
CA GLN A 137 5.75 4.23 2.07
C GLN A 137 4.29 4.48 2.46
N LEU A 138 4.00 5.66 3.03
CA LEU A 138 2.64 6.03 3.39
C LEU A 138 1.76 6.25 2.16
N GLU A 139 2.26 6.92 1.13
CA GLU A 139 1.55 7.09 -0.14
C GLU A 139 1.19 5.73 -0.78
N MET A 140 2.12 4.79 -0.80
CA MET A 140 1.90 3.44 -1.30
C MET A 140 0.80 2.70 -0.52
N ARG A 141 0.74 2.86 0.81
CA ARG A 141 -0.35 2.31 1.61
C ARG A 141 -1.69 2.90 1.18
N GLY A 142 -1.76 4.20 0.91
CA GLY A 142 -2.95 4.87 0.41
C GLY A 142 -3.44 4.27 -0.91
N TYR A 143 -2.52 4.02 -1.85
CA TYR A 143 -2.87 3.35 -3.11
C TYR A 143 -3.44 1.95 -2.89
N ILE A 144 -2.79 1.14 -2.07
CA ILE A 144 -3.26 -0.23 -1.76
C ILE A 144 -4.68 -0.20 -1.17
N LEU A 145 -4.95 0.70 -0.22
CA LEU A 145 -6.28 0.84 0.37
C LEU A 145 -7.32 1.28 -0.67
N SER A 146 -6.97 2.22 -1.56
CA SER A 146 -7.84 2.69 -2.63
C SER A 146 -8.17 1.62 -3.67
N ASP A 147 -7.18 0.80 -4.06
CA ASP A 147 -7.37 -0.30 -4.99
C ASP A 147 -8.21 -1.41 -4.37
N THR A 148 -8.00 -1.71 -3.08
CA THR A 148 -8.82 -2.66 -2.34
C THR A 148 -10.28 -2.20 -2.29
N LYS A 149 -10.54 -0.91 -2.04
CA LYS A 149 -11.89 -0.34 -2.09
C LYS A 149 -12.55 -0.59 -3.44
N ARG A 150 -11.82 -0.33 -4.52
CA ARG A 150 -12.30 -0.58 -5.88
C ARG A 150 -12.60 -2.06 -6.13
N LEU A 151 -11.77 -2.97 -5.62
CA LEU A 151 -12.02 -4.41 -5.73
C LEU A 151 -13.31 -4.81 -5.01
N TYR A 152 -13.56 -4.29 -3.81
CA TYR A 152 -14.82 -4.52 -3.10
C TYR A 152 -16.04 -4.00 -3.89
N GLU A 153 -15.96 -2.79 -4.44
CA GLU A 153 -17.04 -2.21 -5.27
C GLU A 153 -17.34 -3.07 -6.50
N LEU A 154 -16.30 -3.61 -7.16
CA LEU A 154 -16.46 -4.49 -8.31
C LEU A 154 -17.09 -5.83 -7.91
N ALA A 155 -16.64 -6.42 -6.81
CA ALA A 155 -17.19 -7.68 -6.30
C ALA A 155 -18.70 -7.56 -5.96
N LEU A 156 -19.10 -6.46 -5.32
CA LEU A 156 -20.50 -6.19 -5.00
C LEU A 156 -21.36 -6.06 -6.27
N LYS A 157 -20.88 -5.31 -7.27
CA LYS A 157 -21.57 -5.19 -8.57
C LYS A 157 -21.72 -6.54 -9.25
N GLN A 158 -20.69 -7.38 -9.21
CA GLN A 158 -20.76 -8.72 -9.79
C GLN A 158 -21.81 -9.59 -9.08
N GLU A 159 -21.89 -9.52 -7.76
CA GLU A 159 -22.89 -10.24 -6.98
C GLU A 159 -24.32 -9.81 -7.33
N GLU A 160 -24.56 -8.51 -7.46
CA GLU A 160 -25.85 -7.96 -7.88
C GLU A 160 -26.25 -8.43 -9.28
N LEU A 161 -25.31 -8.40 -10.23
CA LEU A 161 -25.54 -8.88 -11.60
C LEU A 161 -25.85 -10.39 -11.62
N ALA A 162 -25.14 -11.19 -10.83
CA ALA A 162 -25.41 -12.63 -10.72
C ALA A 162 -26.80 -12.92 -10.14
N LYS A 163 -27.23 -12.17 -9.10
CA LYS A 163 -28.58 -12.27 -8.53
C LYS A 163 -29.65 -11.92 -9.56
N LEU A 164 -29.45 -10.84 -10.33
CA LEU A 164 -30.37 -10.42 -11.39
C LEU A 164 -30.47 -11.44 -12.53
N LEU A 165 -29.33 -12.02 -12.94
CA LEU A 165 -29.32 -13.06 -13.96
C LEU A 165 -30.11 -14.29 -13.49
N ASN A 166 -29.87 -14.74 -12.26
CA ASN A 166 -30.55 -15.89 -11.68
C ASN A 166 -32.06 -15.67 -11.55
N SER A 167 -32.50 -14.47 -11.14
CA SER A 167 -33.94 -14.17 -11.06
C SER A 167 -34.60 -14.15 -12.44
N ARG A 168 -33.92 -13.62 -13.47
CA ARG A 168 -34.38 -13.67 -14.86
C ARG A 168 -34.46 -15.09 -15.41
N LEU A 169 -33.47 -15.94 -15.12
CA LEU A 169 -33.48 -17.36 -15.53
C LEU A 169 -34.62 -18.15 -14.87
N GLN A 170 -34.88 -17.89 -13.58
CA GLN A 170 -36.01 -18.51 -12.87
C GLN A 170 -37.35 -18.06 -13.44
N SER A 171 -37.54 -16.77 -13.74
CA SER A 171 -38.78 -16.29 -14.35
C SER A 171 -39.01 -16.85 -15.76
N THR A 172 -37.97 -16.96 -16.58
CA THR A 172 -38.09 -17.63 -17.90
C THR A 172 -38.42 -19.11 -17.78
N LYS A 173 -37.78 -19.84 -16.87
CA LYS A 173 -38.09 -21.26 -16.62
C LYS A 173 -39.55 -21.47 -16.20
N ASN A 174 -40.08 -20.57 -15.37
CA ASN A 174 -41.46 -20.64 -14.92
C ASN A 174 -42.44 -20.34 -16.07
N ASN A 175 -42.13 -19.37 -16.94
CA ASN A 175 -42.96 -19.07 -18.11
C ASN A 175 -42.98 -20.23 -19.13
N VAL A 176 -41.83 -20.87 -19.41
CA VAL A 176 -41.76 -22.05 -20.29
C VAL A 176 -42.53 -23.25 -19.71
N LYS A 177 -42.64 -23.35 -18.38
CA LYS A 177 -43.42 -24.41 -17.72
C LYS A 177 -44.93 -24.18 -17.79
N ILE A 178 -45.37 -22.92 -17.91
CA ILE A 178 -46.78 -22.56 -18.13
C ILE A 178 -47.20 -22.92 -19.56
N ASP A 179 -46.34 -22.65 -20.54
CA ASP A 179 -46.60 -22.97 -21.97
C ASP A 179 -46.61 -24.49 -22.26
N SER A 180 -45.98 -25.31 -21.42
CA SER A 180 -45.93 -26.78 -21.57
C SER A 180 -47.06 -27.51 -20.84
N HIS A 181 -47.96 -26.81 -20.14
CA HIS A 181 -49.14 -27.39 -19.51
C HIS A 181 -50.46 -27.04 -20.21
N GLU A 182 -50.41 -26.38 -21.37
CA GLU A 182 -51.59 -26.06 -22.20
C GLU A 182 -51.49 -26.69 -23.60
N THR A 183 -51.30 -28.00 -23.65
CA THR A 183 -51.61 -28.82 -24.85
C THR A 183 -52.37 -30.11 -24.48
N LEU A 184 -53.25 -30.04 -23.47
CA LEU A 184 -54.19 -31.13 -23.17
C LEU A 184 -55.62 -30.63 -22.91
N ILE A 185 -56.07 -29.70 -23.75
CA ILE A 185 -57.48 -29.34 -23.98
C ILE A 185 -57.49 -29.10 -25.51
N ASP A 186 -58.16 -29.82 -26.40
CA ASP A 186 -59.38 -30.58 -26.27
C ASP A 186 -59.53 -31.52 -27.48
N GLY A 187 -59.20 -32.81 -27.31
CA GLY A 187 -59.58 -33.87 -28.27
C GLY A 187 -61.09 -34.12 -28.33
N LYS A 188 -61.92 -33.40 -27.55
CA LYS A 188 -63.39 -33.46 -27.62
C LYS A 188 -64.02 -32.29 -28.38
N SER A 189 -63.28 -31.23 -28.71
CA SER A 189 -63.83 -30.11 -29.50
C SER A 189 -64.05 -30.48 -30.98
N ALA A 190 -63.25 -31.42 -31.52
CA ALA A 190 -63.39 -31.87 -32.91
C ALA A 190 -64.63 -32.76 -33.18
N TYR A 191 -65.25 -33.34 -32.14
CA TYR A 191 -66.41 -34.21 -32.31
C TYR A 191 -67.73 -33.42 -32.42
N TYR A 192 -67.79 -32.19 -31.89
CA TYR A 192 -69.01 -31.36 -31.95
C TYR A 192 -69.14 -30.54 -33.25
N MET A 193 -68.05 -30.37 -34.01
CA MET A 193 -68.08 -29.67 -35.31
C MET A 193 -68.44 -30.57 -36.50
N LEU A 194 -68.35 -31.89 -36.37
CA LEU A 194 -68.69 -32.83 -37.46
C LEU A 194 -70.16 -33.30 -37.45
N THR A 195 -70.90 -33.08 -36.35
CA THR A 195 -72.33 -33.44 -36.27
C THR A 195 -73.27 -32.33 -36.74
N LEU A 196 -72.79 -31.10 -36.96
CA LEU A 196 -73.62 -29.98 -37.42
C LEU A 196 -73.59 -29.74 -38.95
N CYS A 197 -72.73 -30.44 -39.70
CA CYS A 197 -72.70 -30.37 -41.17
C CYS A 197 -73.52 -31.45 -41.89
N SER A 198 -74.29 -32.27 -41.18
CA SER A 198 -75.16 -33.31 -41.77
C SER A 198 -76.66 -33.05 -41.59
N TYR A 199 -77.07 -31.86 -41.16
CA TYR A 199 -78.48 -31.51 -40.97
C TYR A 199 -78.85 -30.11 -41.49
N THR A 200 -78.50 -29.82 -42.74
CA THR A 200 -79.23 -28.83 -43.57
C THR A 200 -79.19 -29.33 -45.01
N SER A 201 -80.15 -30.18 -45.36
CA SER A 201 -80.58 -30.38 -46.74
C SER A 201 -81.69 -29.38 -47.07
#